data_AF-A0A6I5Z9W1-F1
#
_entry.id   AF-A0A6I5Z9W1-F1
#
_cell.length_a   1.000
_cell.length_b   1.000
_cell.length_c   1.000
_cell.angle_alpha   90.00
_cell.angle_beta   90.00
_cell.angle_gamma   90.00
#
_symmetry.space_group_name_H-M   'P 1'
#
loop_
_entity.id
_entity.type
_entity.pdbx_description
1 polymer ?
#
loop_
_entity_poly.entity_id
_entity_poly.type
_entity_poly.pdbx_seq_one_letter_code
_entity_poly.pdbx_strand_id
1 'polypeptide(L)'
;MSQHGWKRLCVSRWSGSMSEWHYRRLGDVVELRRGFDLPARLRVGGPFPVLSAGATAGWHDQGPVKGPGFVIGRATNLGQPTWSDIDFWPLNTTLYAADFKGNSPRFLFHLFEFTDLAGFDSGSVQPMLNRNYIADVPVLIPSLSTQCAIAEVLGALDDKIAANERVVVVGEQLVQELVGRVGDRVALEELATRSKQSTKPDPAEHVTHFSLPAFDDGQSPSSERGEDIKSSKFLLNSPCVLMSKLNPRISRVWNVSELPEGTCIASTEFVVLVPQVVSTHALWATLTHPRVRDELMGRVAGTSGSHQRVKPEEILALDVTDVRSLSDTSRDQVDAVGALGHQLRVESRTLAQTRDQLLPLLMSGKVTIKEAENEIADLV
;
A
#
# COMPACT_ATOMS: atom_id res chain seq x y z
N MET A 1 -18.80 -34.68 -11.22
CA MET A 1 -19.42 -34.99 -9.93
C MET A 1 -18.35 -35.00 -8.85
N SER A 2 -18.18 -33.89 -8.14
CA SER A 2 -17.54 -33.88 -6.82
C SER A 2 -18.07 -32.65 -6.08
N GLN A 3 -19.00 -32.92 -5.16
CA GLN A 3 -19.51 -31.99 -4.16
C GLN A 3 -18.66 -32.15 -2.90
N HIS A 4 -17.73 -31.25 -2.59
CA HIS A 4 -17.03 -31.20 -1.30
C HIS A 4 -16.54 -29.75 -1.08
N GLY A 5 -16.78 -29.04 0.02
CA GLY A 5 -17.56 -29.35 1.21
C GLY A 5 -17.85 -28.06 1.99
N TRP A 6 -19.14 -27.80 2.25
CA TRP A 6 -19.63 -26.72 3.12
C TRP A 6 -20.54 -27.27 4.22
N LYS A 7 -20.27 -28.50 4.66
CA LYS A 7 -21.04 -29.17 5.73
C LYS A 7 -20.10 -29.85 6.71
N ARG A 8 -19.69 -29.09 7.72
CA ARG A 8 -19.48 -29.47 9.14
C ARG A 8 -18.42 -28.57 9.76
N LEU A 9 -18.88 -27.49 10.40
CA LEU A 9 -18.20 -27.00 11.58
C LEU A 9 -19.22 -27.08 12.72
N CYS A 10 -18.90 -27.97 13.66
CA CYS A 10 -19.69 -28.26 14.83
C CYS A 10 -19.89 -26.99 15.66
N VAL A 11 -21.14 -26.78 16.06
CA VAL A 11 -21.52 -25.87 17.13
C VAL A 11 -20.96 -26.45 18.43
N SER A 12 -19.87 -25.90 18.95
CA SER A 12 -19.43 -26.16 20.32
C SER A 12 -19.13 -24.85 21.04
N ARG A 13 -20.06 -24.52 21.95
CA ARG A 13 -20.01 -23.57 23.07
C ARG A 13 -19.43 -22.17 22.78
N TRP A 14 -20.35 -21.29 22.42
CA TRP A 14 -20.19 -19.84 22.34
C TRP A 14 -21.00 -19.16 23.45
N SER A 15 -20.42 -18.18 24.13
CA SER A 15 -21.10 -17.35 25.16
C SER A 15 -21.36 -15.90 24.70
N GLY A 16 -21.07 -15.58 23.43
CA GLY A 16 -21.56 -14.38 22.74
C GLY A 16 -22.82 -14.70 21.94
N SER A 17 -23.81 -13.82 21.98
CA SER A 17 -25.09 -14.05 21.31
C SER A 17 -24.94 -13.97 19.78
N MET A 18 -24.89 -15.12 19.10
CA MET A 18 -25.14 -15.26 17.65
C MET A 18 -26.56 -14.82 17.23
N SER A 19 -27.41 -14.33 18.14
CA SER A 19 -28.81 -14.01 17.85
C SER A 19 -29.02 -12.76 16.98
N GLU A 20 -28.00 -11.91 16.82
CA GLU A 20 -28.10 -10.66 16.03
C GLU A 20 -27.72 -10.80 14.54
N TRP A 21 -27.12 -11.93 14.13
CA TRP A 21 -26.65 -12.12 12.76
C TRP A 21 -27.62 -12.97 11.95
N HIS A 22 -27.97 -12.50 10.75
CA HIS A 22 -28.95 -13.16 9.90
C HIS A 22 -28.43 -13.34 8.47
N TYR A 23 -28.69 -14.53 7.90
CA TYR A 23 -28.44 -14.77 6.49
C TYR A 23 -29.45 -14.03 5.63
N ARG A 24 -28.96 -13.26 4.66
CA ARG A 24 -29.76 -12.58 3.63
C ARG A 24 -29.15 -12.82 2.26
N ARG A 25 -29.92 -12.61 1.20
CA ARG A 25 -29.39 -12.60 -0.17
C ARG A 25 -28.68 -11.27 -0.42
N LEU A 26 -27.59 -11.29 -1.16
CA LEU A 26 -26.82 -10.07 -1.47
C LEU A 26 -27.69 -8.97 -2.11
N GLY A 27 -28.62 -9.36 -3.00
CA GLY A 27 -29.55 -8.41 -3.64
C GLY A 27 -30.55 -7.75 -2.69
N ASP A 28 -30.79 -8.34 -1.50
CA ASP A 28 -31.68 -7.80 -0.48
C ASP A 28 -30.96 -6.79 0.44
N VAL A 29 -29.63 -6.72 0.37
CA VAL A 29 -28.79 -5.88 1.24
C VAL A 29 -28.14 -4.73 0.48
N VAL A 30 -27.92 -4.86 -0.83
CA VAL A 30 -27.36 -3.80 -1.67
C VAL A 30 -27.85 -3.93 -3.12
N GLU A 31 -28.20 -2.81 -3.72
CA GLU A 31 -28.51 -2.75 -5.15
C GLU A 31 -27.26 -2.38 -5.95
N LEU A 32 -26.83 -3.27 -6.84
CA LEU A 32 -25.68 -3.05 -7.71
C LEU A 32 -26.11 -2.70 -9.14
N ARG A 33 -25.56 -1.61 -9.68
CA ARG A 33 -25.82 -1.16 -11.06
C ARG A 33 -24.53 -1.08 -11.87
N ARG A 34 -24.64 -1.33 -13.17
CA ARG A 34 -23.51 -1.18 -14.10
C ARG A 34 -23.09 0.29 -14.16
N GLY A 35 -21.78 0.55 -14.13
CA GLY A 35 -21.25 1.88 -14.39
C GLY A 35 -21.45 2.38 -15.84
N PHE A 36 -20.93 3.55 -16.11
CA PHE A 36 -21.14 4.31 -17.35
C PHE A 36 -19.95 4.21 -18.30
N ASP A 37 -20.22 4.27 -19.60
CA ASP A 37 -19.17 4.30 -20.61
C ASP A 37 -18.52 5.70 -20.64
N LEU A 38 -17.21 5.77 -20.39
CA LEU A 38 -16.42 7.00 -20.49
C LEU A 38 -15.05 6.71 -21.13
N PRO A 39 -14.98 6.73 -22.48
CA PRO A 39 -13.73 6.58 -23.23
C PRO A 39 -12.67 7.59 -22.81
N ALA A 40 -11.39 7.20 -22.81
CA ALA A 40 -10.28 8.03 -22.35
C ALA A 40 -10.23 9.42 -23.02
N ARG A 41 -10.55 9.50 -24.32
CA ARG A 41 -10.59 10.76 -25.10
C ARG A 41 -11.63 11.79 -24.62
N LEU A 42 -12.61 11.37 -23.82
CA LEU A 42 -13.67 12.24 -23.28
C LEU A 42 -13.39 12.66 -21.83
N ARG A 43 -12.33 12.12 -21.21
CA ARG A 43 -11.98 12.46 -19.83
C ARG A 43 -11.26 13.81 -19.82
N VAL A 44 -11.94 14.80 -19.26
CA VAL A 44 -11.33 16.09 -18.91
C VAL A 44 -10.99 16.10 -17.44
N GLY A 45 -9.92 16.78 -17.03
CA GLY A 45 -9.54 16.87 -15.62
C GLY A 45 -10.62 17.56 -14.78
N GLY A 46 -10.81 17.10 -13.55
CA GLY A 46 -11.79 17.66 -12.62
C GLY A 46 -11.67 17.05 -11.22
N PRO A 47 -12.60 17.37 -10.32
CA PRO A 47 -12.50 16.98 -8.91
C PRO A 47 -13.06 15.59 -8.60
N PHE A 48 -13.68 14.89 -9.55
CA PHE A 48 -14.35 13.61 -9.30
C PHE A 48 -13.55 12.43 -9.84
N PRO A 49 -13.29 11.37 -9.04
CA PRO A 49 -12.48 10.26 -9.49
C PRO A 49 -13.27 9.38 -10.47
N VAL A 50 -12.55 8.85 -11.46
CA VAL A 50 -13.08 7.87 -12.41
C VAL A 50 -12.70 6.48 -11.92
N LEU A 51 -13.66 5.75 -11.33
CA LEU A 51 -13.40 4.45 -10.73
C LEU A 51 -13.56 3.34 -11.78
N SER A 52 -12.52 2.51 -11.88
CA SER A 52 -12.49 1.34 -12.76
C SER A 52 -12.45 0.05 -11.95
N ALA A 53 -12.53 -1.10 -12.61
CA ALA A 53 -12.31 -2.39 -11.95
C ALA A 53 -10.86 -2.64 -11.50
N GLY A 54 -9.94 -1.74 -11.83
CA GLY A 54 -8.57 -1.75 -11.31
C GLY A 54 -8.30 -0.46 -10.55
N ALA A 55 -7.14 0.15 -10.80
CA ALA A 55 -6.81 1.45 -10.25
C ALA A 55 -7.77 2.55 -10.75
N THR A 56 -7.84 3.65 -9.99
CA THR A 56 -8.53 4.88 -10.41
C THR A 56 -8.01 5.34 -11.76
N ALA A 57 -8.90 5.48 -12.73
CA ALA A 57 -8.58 5.73 -14.13
C ALA A 57 -8.54 7.23 -14.46
N GLY A 58 -7.98 8.02 -13.54
CA GLY A 58 -7.90 9.47 -13.58
C GLY A 58 -9.10 10.16 -12.93
N TRP A 59 -9.35 11.40 -13.38
CA TRP A 59 -10.35 12.29 -12.81
C TRP A 59 -11.24 12.88 -13.90
N HIS A 60 -12.44 13.30 -13.52
CA HIS A 60 -13.43 13.93 -14.39
C HIS A 60 -14.11 15.14 -13.73
N ASP A 61 -14.69 16.02 -14.55
CA ASP A 61 -15.45 17.18 -14.10
C ASP A 61 -16.87 16.82 -13.65
N GLN A 62 -17.32 15.58 -13.90
CA GLN A 62 -18.62 15.06 -13.49
C GLN A 62 -18.51 13.79 -12.64
N GLY A 63 -19.33 13.72 -11.59
CA GLY A 63 -19.54 12.54 -10.76
C GLY A 63 -21.03 12.16 -10.77
N PRO A 64 -21.49 11.31 -11.70
CA PRO A 64 -22.91 10.97 -11.85
C PRO A 64 -23.46 10.17 -10.67
N VAL A 65 -22.60 9.53 -9.87
CA VAL A 65 -22.99 8.85 -8.63
C VAL A 65 -22.57 9.71 -7.45
N LYS A 66 -23.53 9.98 -6.56
CA LYS A 66 -23.31 10.75 -5.34
C LYS A 66 -22.54 9.92 -4.32
N GLY A 67 -21.47 10.50 -3.77
CA GLY A 67 -20.73 9.92 -2.66
C GLY A 67 -21.40 10.24 -1.31
N PRO A 68 -20.93 9.60 -0.22
CA PRO A 68 -19.93 8.53 -0.18
C PRO A 68 -20.49 7.19 -0.69
N GLY A 69 -19.64 6.37 -1.31
CA GLY A 69 -20.04 5.06 -1.82
C GLY A 69 -18.89 4.27 -2.41
N PHE A 70 -19.19 3.13 -3.02
CA PHE A 70 -18.17 2.25 -3.59
C PHE A 70 -18.61 1.60 -4.91
N VAL A 71 -17.62 1.11 -5.63
CA VAL A 71 -17.76 0.22 -6.78
C VAL A 71 -17.13 -1.13 -6.48
N ILE A 72 -17.53 -2.17 -7.20
CA ILE A 72 -16.82 -3.46 -7.24
C ILE A 72 -16.36 -3.77 -8.66
N GLY A 73 -15.23 -4.47 -8.77
CA GLY A 73 -14.69 -4.93 -10.05
C GLY A 73 -15.66 -5.87 -10.76
N ARG A 74 -15.94 -5.60 -12.04
CA ARG A 74 -16.82 -6.43 -12.88
C ARG A 74 -16.07 -7.18 -13.98
N ALA A 75 -15.02 -6.59 -14.55
CA ALA A 75 -14.25 -7.18 -15.67
C ALA A 75 -12.82 -7.61 -15.29
N THR A 76 -12.25 -6.93 -14.30
CA THR A 76 -10.98 -7.26 -13.62
C THR A 76 -11.20 -7.14 -12.11
N ASN A 77 -10.31 -7.69 -11.29
CA ASN A 77 -10.44 -7.70 -9.82
C ASN A 77 -11.87 -8.01 -9.35
N LEU A 78 -12.42 -9.13 -9.83
CA LEU A 78 -13.84 -9.44 -9.68
C LEU A 78 -14.29 -9.36 -8.22
N GLY A 79 -15.32 -8.56 -7.98
CA GLY A 79 -15.91 -8.39 -6.65
C GLY A 79 -15.12 -7.49 -5.69
N GLN A 80 -13.88 -7.13 -6.02
CA GLN A 80 -13.04 -6.30 -5.15
C GLN A 80 -13.58 -4.86 -5.12
N PRO A 81 -13.82 -4.30 -3.91
CA PRO A 81 -14.41 -2.98 -3.79
C PRO A 81 -13.39 -1.84 -3.88
N THR A 82 -13.82 -0.70 -4.37
CA THR A 82 -13.06 0.57 -4.38
C THR A 82 -13.94 1.70 -3.85
N TRP A 83 -13.49 2.38 -2.80
CA TRP A 83 -14.23 3.42 -2.10
C TRP A 83 -14.07 4.81 -2.73
N SER A 84 -15.08 5.67 -2.54
CA SER A 84 -14.97 7.12 -2.75
C SER A 84 -15.78 7.89 -1.71
N ASP A 85 -15.14 8.87 -1.06
CA ASP A 85 -15.79 9.79 -0.11
C ASP A 85 -16.55 10.94 -0.80
N ILE A 86 -16.37 11.11 -2.11
CA ILE A 86 -16.96 12.19 -2.91
C ILE A 86 -17.73 11.62 -4.08
N ASP A 87 -18.44 12.47 -4.83
CA ASP A 87 -19.11 12.04 -6.05
C ASP A 87 -18.09 11.45 -7.03
N PHE A 88 -18.48 10.43 -7.79
CA PHE A 88 -17.56 9.69 -8.63
C PHE A 88 -18.20 9.22 -9.93
N TRP A 89 -17.34 8.86 -10.89
CA TRP A 89 -17.75 8.25 -12.15
C TRP A 89 -17.38 6.76 -12.17
N PRO A 90 -18.33 5.83 -11.94
CA PRO A 90 -18.06 4.41 -12.10
C PRO A 90 -18.00 4.06 -13.58
N LEU A 91 -16.92 3.42 -14.03
CA LEU A 91 -16.82 2.94 -15.41
C LEU A 91 -17.69 1.70 -15.64
N ASN A 92 -18.03 1.46 -16.90
CA ASN A 92 -18.73 0.25 -17.35
C ASN A 92 -18.08 -1.09 -16.94
N THR A 93 -16.79 -1.04 -16.58
CA THR A 93 -16.01 -2.16 -16.04
C THR A 93 -16.29 -2.43 -14.57
N THR A 94 -17.16 -1.67 -13.90
CA THR A 94 -17.54 -1.85 -12.50
C THR A 94 -19.04 -2.06 -12.32
N LEU A 95 -19.41 -2.52 -11.12
CA LEU A 95 -20.76 -2.38 -10.58
C LEU A 95 -20.70 -1.42 -9.38
N TYR A 96 -21.52 -0.37 -9.36
CA TYR A 96 -21.57 0.56 -8.23
C TYR A 96 -22.76 0.24 -7.31
N ALA A 97 -22.60 0.50 -6.01
CA ALA A 97 -23.68 0.42 -5.03
C ALA A 97 -24.63 1.61 -5.21
N ALA A 98 -25.82 1.35 -5.73
CA ALA A 98 -26.84 2.36 -6.04
C ALA A 98 -27.83 2.60 -4.90
N ASP A 99 -28.04 1.60 -4.04
CA ASP A 99 -28.89 1.67 -2.85
C ASP A 99 -28.35 0.68 -1.81
N PHE A 100 -28.15 1.14 -0.58
CA PHE A 100 -27.62 0.34 0.54
C PHE A 100 -28.71 -0.40 1.33
N LYS A 101 -29.99 -0.26 0.95
CA LYS A 101 -31.13 -0.98 1.54
C LYS A 101 -31.20 -0.89 3.07
N GLY A 102 -30.79 0.26 3.63
CA GLY A 102 -30.78 0.53 5.08
C GLY A 102 -29.55 0.00 5.84
N ASN A 103 -28.53 -0.50 5.15
CA ASN A 103 -27.26 -0.94 5.76
C ASN A 103 -26.21 0.17 5.75
N SER A 104 -25.18 0.03 6.59
CA SER A 104 -24.02 0.92 6.59
C SER A 104 -23.21 0.77 5.29
N PRO A 105 -22.96 1.85 4.53
CA PRO A 105 -22.16 1.80 3.31
C PRO A 105 -20.74 1.26 3.52
N ARG A 106 -20.08 1.65 4.63
CA ARG A 106 -18.73 1.20 4.99
C ARG A 106 -18.71 -0.26 5.41
N PHE A 107 -19.72 -0.72 6.15
CA PHE A 107 -19.86 -2.15 6.45
C PHE A 107 -20.04 -2.98 5.17
N LEU A 108 -20.87 -2.51 4.23
CA LEU A 108 -21.04 -3.18 2.94
C LEU A 108 -19.75 -3.20 2.12
N PHE A 109 -18.95 -2.13 2.17
CA PHE A 109 -17.62 -2.11 1.56
C PHE A 109 -16.75 -3.24 2.10
N HIS A 110 -16.61 -3.36 3.43
CA HIS A 110 -15.86 -4.45 4.08
C HIS A 110 -16.47 -5.84 3.84
N LEU A 111 -17.79 -5.93 3.66
CA LEU A 111 -18.46 -7.17 3.25
C LEU A 111 -17.96 -7.66 1.89
N PHE A 112 -17.72 -6.77 0.93
CA PHE A 112 -17.16 -7.14 -0.37
C PHE A 112 -15.65 -7.42 -0.31
N GLU A 113 -14.90 -6.81 0.61
CA GLU A 113 -13.49 -7.20 0.86
C GLU A 113 -13.39 -8.63 1.40
N PHE A 114 -14.33 -9.01 2.27
CA PHE A 114 -14.38 -10.32 2.88
C PHE A 114 -15.00 -11.41 1.98
N THR A 115 -15.97 -11.05 1.13
CA THR A 115 -16.73 -12.01 0.32
C THR A 115 -15.99 -12.34 -0.98
N ASP A 116 -15.51 -13.58 -1.12
CA ASP A 116 -14.95 -14.06 -2.38
C ASP A 116 -16.04 -14.27 -3.44
N LEU A 117 -16.07 -13.36 -4.42
CA LEU A 117 -16.96 -13.43 -5.57
C LEU A 117 -16.28 -13.89 -6.85
N ALA A 118 -14.98 -14.25 -6.82
CA ALA A 118 -14.25 -14.67 -8.00
C ALA A 118 -14.83 -15.96 -8.61
N GLY A 119 -15.41 -16.83 -7.78
CA GLY A 119 -16.10 -18.06 -8.21
C GLY A 119 -17.40 -17.85 -9.01
N PHE A 120 -17.92 -16.61 -9.09
CA PHE A 120 -19.12 -16.25 -9.86
C PHE A 120 -18.78 -15.64 -11.23
N ASP A 121 -17.57 -15.87 -11.71
CA ASP A 121 -17.18 -15.53 -13.07
C ASP A 121 -18.10 -16.23 -14.09
N SER A 122 -18.70 -15.42 -14.96
CA SER A 122 -19.58 -15.88 -16.03
C SER A 122 -19.04 -15.63 -17.44
N GLY A 123 -17.79 -15.16 -17.52
CA GLY A 123 -17.10 -14.88 -18.76
C GLY A 123 -16.55 -16.12 -19.44
N SER A 124 -16.87 -16.33 -20.72
CA SER A 124 -16.30 -17.45 -21.50
C SER A 124 -14.87 -17.18 -22.00
N VAL A 125 -14.52 -15.90 -22.22
CA VAL A 125 -13.22 -15.44 -22.77
C VAL A 125 -12.57 -14.35 -21.90
N GLN A 126 -13.36 -13.52 -21.22
CA GLN A 126 -12.89 -12.52 -20.26
C GLN A 126 -13.75 -12.57 -19.01
N PRO A 127 -13.15 -12.55 -17.80
CA PRO A 127 -13.89 -12.63 -16.56
C PRO A 127 -14.97 -11.56 -16.47
N MET A 128 -16.19 -11.94 -16.09
CA MET A 128 -17.29 -10.99 -15.97
C MET A 128 -18.24 -11.34 -14.83
N LEU A 129 -18.33 -10.43 -13.87
CA LEU A 129 -19.31 -10.51 -12.80
C LEU A 129 -20.68 -10.06 -13.32
N ASN A 130 -21.67 -10.93 -13.21
CA ASN A 130 -23.05 -10.60 -13.52
C ASN A 130 -23.81 -10.35 -12.22
N ARG A 131 -24.37 -9.14 -12.07
CA ARG A 131 -25.15 -8.76 -10.88
C ARG A 131 -26.27 -9.77 -10.56
N ASN A 132 -26.88 -10.38 -11.59
CA ASN A 132 -27.99 -11.31 -11.41
C ASN A 132 -27.51 -12.65 -10.83
N TYR A 133 -26.24 -13.03 -11.03
CA TYR A 133 -25.68 -14.27 -10.48
C TYR A 133 -25.21 -14.11 -9.05
N ILE A 134 -24.75 -12.91 -8.68
CA ILE A 134 -24.33 -12.63 -7.31
C ILE A 134 -25.50 -12.24 -6.40
N ALA A 135 -26.67 -11.87 -6.94
CA ALA A 135 -27.81 -11.40 -6.17
C ALA A 135 -28.30 -12.43 -5.12
N ASP A 136 -28.22 -13.72 -5.44
CA ASP A 136 -28.66 -14.81 -4.55
C ASP A 136 -27.56 -15.33 -3.61
N VAL A 137 -26.36 -14.74 -3.64
CA VAL A 137 -25.26 -15.12 -2.74
C VAL A 137 -25.69 -14.89 -1.28
N PRO A 138 -25.62 -15.91 -0.42
CA PRO A 138 -25.95 -15.76 0.99
C PRO A 138 -24.84 -14.98 1.71
N VAL A 139 -25.22 -13.90 2.39
CA VAL A 139 -24.33 -13.07 3.21
C VAL A 139 -24.88 -12.96 4.63
N LEU A 140 -23.98 -12.84 5.60
CA LEU A 140 -24.32 -12.70 7.00
C LEU A 140 -24.37 -11.21 7.36
N ILE A 141 -25.49 -10.74 7.91
CA ILE A 141 -25.73 -9.33 8.19
C ILE A 141 -26.14 -9.15 9.66
N PRO A 142 -25.47 -8.29 10.43
CA PRO A 142 -25.86 -7.97 11.80
C PRO A 142 -26.83 -6.77 11.84
N SER A 143 -27.24 -6.38 13.05
CA SER A 143 -27.98 -5.14 13.30
C SER A 143 -27.22 -3.92 12.79
N LEU A 144 -27.93 -2.86 12.38
CA LEU A 144 -27.31 -1.63 11.87
C LEU A 144 -26.31 -1.01 12.88
N SER A 145 -26.62 -1.07 14.18
CA SER A 145 -25.69 -0.61 15.22
C SER A 145 -24.37 -1.38 15.20
N THR A 146 -24.43 -2.70 15.07
CA THR A 146 -23.24 -3.54 14.97
C THR A 146 -22.49 -3.30 13.66
N GLN A 147 -23.19 -3.07 12.54
CA GLN A 147 -22.56 -2.69 11.28
C GLN A 147 -21.76 -1.39 11.40
N CYS A 148 -22.34 -0.36 12.02
CA CYS A 148 -21.66 0.91 12.26
C CYS A 148 -20.44 0.72 13.17
N ALA A 149 -20.57 -0.04 14.26
CA ALA A 149 -19.44 -0.29 15.16
C ALA A 149 -18.28 -1.04 14.48
N ILE A 150 -18.57 -2.05 13.64
CA ILE A 150 -17.53 -2.74 12.85
C ILE A 150 -16.83 -1.74 11.91
N ALA A 151 -17.61 -0.93 11.20
CA ALA A 151 -17.09 0.06 10.28
C ALA A 151 -16.27 1.15 10.98
N GLU A 152 -16.64 1.54 12.20
CA GLU A 152 -15.90 2.51 13.01
C GLU A 152 -14.55 1.95 13.46
N VAL A 153 -14.50 0.71 13.95
CA VAL A 153 -13.24 0.08 14.39
C VAL A 153 -12.26 -0.07 13.22
N LEU A 154 -12.70 -0.63 12.10
CA LEU A 154 -11.84 -0.79 10.92
C LEU A 154 -11.46 0.57 10.31
N GLY A 155 -12.42 1.49 10.24
CA GLY A 155 -12.20 2.85 9.75
C GLY A 155 -11.19 3.63 10.59
N ALA A 156 -11.18 3.46 11.91
CA ALA A 156 -10.18 4.10 12.78
C ALA A 156 -8.74 3.65 12.48
N LEU A 157 -8.55 2.37 12.14
CA LEU A 157 -7.24 1.85 11.71
C LEU A 157 -6.82 2.46 10.37
N ASP A 158 -7.72 2.47 9.39
CA ASP A 158 -7.46 3.07 8.07
C ASP A 158 -7.18 4.57 8.16
N ASP A 159 -7.93 5.31 8.98
CA ASP A 159 -7.76 6.75 9.20
C ASP A 159 -6.39 7.06 9.82
N LYS A 160 -5.94 6.23 10.76
CA LYS A 160 -4.62 6.35 11.40
C LYS A 160 -3.49 6.02 10.43
N ILE A 161 -3.63 4.97 9.60
CA ILE A 161 -2.67 4.67 8.52
C ILE A 161 -2.55 5.87 7.57
N ALA A 162 -3.68 6.40 7.11
CA ALA A 162 -3.71 7.55 6.21
C ALA A 162 -3.14 8.83 6.86
N ALA A 163 -3.31 9.01 8.18
CA ALA A 163 -2.71 10.11 8.93
C ALA A 163 -1.18 9.97 8.99
N ASN A 164 -0.69 8.77 9.29
CA ASN A 164 0.74 8.46 9.32
C ASN A 164 1.41 8.70 7.95
N GLU A 165 0.79 8.22 6.88
CA GLU A 165 1.28 8.45 5.51
C GLU A 165 1.35 9.94 5.16
N ARG A 166 0.34 10.73 5.55
CA ARG A 166 0.34 12.19 5.35
C ARG A 166 1.49 12.86 6.10
N VAL A 167 1.75 12.48 7.35
CA VAL A 167 2.88 13.02 8.13
C VAL A 167 4.21 12.67 7.48
N VAL A 168 4.37 11.43 7.01
CA VAL A 168 5.57 10.97 6.28
C VAL A 168 5.82 11.82 5.03
N VAL A 169 4.80 12.01 4.18
CA VAL A 169 4.92 12.78 2.93
C VAL A 169 5.27 14.24 3.21
N VAL A 170 4.60 14.87 4.18
CA VAL A 170 4.89 16.27 4.55
C VAL A 170 6.27 16.42 5.17
N GLY A 171 6.70 15.45 5.99
CA GLY A 171 8.04 15.41 6.56
C GLY A 171 9.12 15.31 5.48
N GLU A 172 8.93 14.44 4.49
CA GLU A 172 9.84 14.33 3.34
C GLU A 172 9.98 15.65 2.56
N GLN A 173 8.86 16.35 2.33
CA GLN A 173 8.88 17.65 1.69
C GLN A 173 9.67 18.69 2.51
N LEU A 174 9.46 18.72 3.84
CA LEU A 174 10.22 19.61 4.73
C LEU A 174 11.73 19.33 4.64
N VAL A 175 12.13 18.06 4.66
CA VAL A 175 13.53 17.64 4.55
C VAL A 175 14.13 18.07 3.22
N GLN A 176 13.41 17.90 2.11
CA GLN A 176 13.84 18.35 0.79
C GLN A 176 14.05 19.87 0.76
N GLU A 177 13.15 20.65 1.35
CA GLU A 177 13.29 22.11 1.43
C GLU A 177 14.46 22.55 2.32
N LEU A 178 14.69 21.88 3.45
CA LEU A 178 15.84 22.16 4.32
C LEU A 178 17.17 21.93 3.61
N VAL A 179 17.30 20.80 2.90
CA VAL A 179 18.49 20.49 2.11
C VAL A 179 18.62 21.43 0.92
N GLY A 180 17.52 21.81 0.26
CA GLY A 180 17.52 22.71 -0.90
C GLY A 180 18.02 24.13 -0.62
N ARG A 181 18.01 24.57 0.64
CA ARG A 181 18.54 25.88 1.07
C ARG A 181 20.06 25.95 1.11
N VAL A 182 20.73 24.80 1.14
CA VAL A 182 22.18 24.71 1.14
C VAL A 182 22.70 24.78 -0.29
N GLY A 183 23.59 25.75 -0.53
CA GLY A 183 24.23 25.95 -1.83
C GLY A 183 25.48 25.08 -2.05
N ASP A 184 26.10 24.60 -0.97
CA ASP A 184 27.32 23.81 -1.04
C ASP A 184 27.06 22.42 -1.63
N ARG A 185 28.03 21.95 -2.42
CA ARG A 185 27.90 20.76 -3.25
C ARG A 185 29.13 19.88 -3.11
N VAL A 186 28.91 18.57 -3.21
CA VAL A 186 29.95 17.57 -3.04
C VAL A 186 29.62 16.34 -3.89
N ALA A 187 30.64 15.62 -4.34
CA ALA A 187 30.46 14.31 -4.94
C ALA A 187 29.88 13.32 -3.91
N LEU A 188 28.89 12.51 -4.32
CA LEU A 188 28.24 11.54 -3.43
C LEU A 188 29.23 10.58 -2.76
N GLU A 189 30.31 10.22 -3.46
CA GLU A 189 31.37 9.35 -2.91
C GLU A 189 32.11 9.93 -1.70
N GLU A 190 32.06 11.25 -1.46
CA GLU A 190 32.59 11.85 -0.22
C GLU A 190 31.67 11.63 0.99
N LEU A 191 30.37 11.41 0.76
CA LEU A 191 29.38 11.21 1.83
C LEU A 191 29.13 9.73 2.13
N ALA A 192 29.26 8.87 1.11
CA ALA A 192 28.93 7.45 1.21
C ALA A 192 29.84 6.56 0.36
N THR A 193 30.04 5.33 0.82
CA THR A 193 30.72 4.28 0.04
C THR A 193 29.71 3.25 -0.45
N ARG A 194 30.01 2.60 -1.58
CA ARG A 194 29.17 1.53 -2.12
C ARG A 194 29.56 0.18 -1.52
N SER A 195 28.61 -0.49 -0.87
CA SER A 195 28.74 -1.91 -0.55
C SER A 195 28.49 -2.77 -1.79
N LYS A 196 29.34 -3.78 -1.98
CA LYS A 196 29.21 -4.82 -3.02
C LYS A 196 29.04 -6.22 -2.41
N GLN A 197 28.90 -6.31 -1.09
CA GLN A 197 28.72 -7.59 -0.41
C GLN A 197 27.43 -8.24 -0.89
N SER A 198 27.54 -9.48 -1.35
CA SER A 198 26.41 -10.23 -1.86
C SER A 198 26.34 -11.60 -1.20
N THR A 199 25.13 -12.07 -0.95
CA THR A 199 24.87 -13.40 -0.42
C THR A 199 23.75 -14.07 -1.20
N LYS A 200 23.73 -15.40 -1.20
CA LYS A 200 22.53 -16.18 -1.50
C LYS A 200 22.01 -16.68 -0.14
N PRO A 201 20.78 -16.32 0.25
CA PRO A 201 20.26 -16.71 1.55
C PRO A 201 20.13 -18.22 1.68
N ASP A 202 20.24 -18.72 2.91
CA ASP A 202 20.02 -20.13 3.24
C ASP A 202 18.57 -20.51 2.87
N PRO A 203 18.33 -21.59 2.09
CA PRO A 203 16.98 -22.02 1.76
C PRO A 203 16.00 -22.16 2.94
N ALA A 204 16.53 -22.52 4.12
CA ALA A 204 15.73 -22.74 5.33
C ALA A 204 15.50 -21.47 6.17
N GLU A 205 16.25 -20.40 5.94
CA GLU A 205 16.12 -19.17 6.73
C GLU A 205 15.02 -18.26 6.18
N HIS A 206 14.40 -17.48 7.07
CA HIS A 206 13.60 -16.31 6.67
C HIS A 206 14.51 -15.08 6.66
N VAL A 207 14.42 -14.29 5.59
CA VAL A 207 15.20 -13.07 5.41
C VAL A 207 14.31 -11.86 5.25
N THR A 208 14.81 -10.71 5.71
CA THR A 208 14.19 -9.40 5.46
C THR A 208 14.68 -8.90 4.10
N HIS A 209 13.79 -8.85 3.11
CA HIS A 209 14.13 -8.52 1.73
C HIS A 209 13.64 -7.11 1.34
N PHE A 210 14.60 -6.23 1.06
CA PHE A 210 14.38 -4.89 0.52
C PHE A 210 14.37 -4.96 -1.01
N SER A 211 13.17 -5.10 -1.59
CA SER A 211 12.96 -5.26 -3.03
C SER A 211 12.33 -4.00 -3.67
N LEU A 212 12.39 -3.86 -5.00
CA LEU A 212 11.69 -2.73 -5.65
C LEU A 212 10.17 -2.79 -5.46
N PRO A 213 9.50 -3.97 -5.57
CA PRO A 213 8.09 -4.10 -5.23
C PRO A 213 7.80 -3.69 -3.78
N ALA A 214 8.62 -4.13 -2.83
CA ALA A 214 8.49 -3.75 -1.42
C ALA A 214 8.68 -2.25 -1.17
N PHE A 215 9.49 -1.58 -1.99
CA PHE A 215 9.61 -0.11 -1.97
C PHE A 215 8.32 0.55 -2.45
N ASP A 216 7.79 0.07 -3.58
CA ASP A 216 6.57 0.60 -4.19
C ASP A 216 5.32 0.31 -3.34
N ASP A 217 5.37 -0.73 -2.52
CA ASP A 217 4.34 -1.16 -1.57
C ASP A 217 4.61 -0.58 -0.15
N GLY A 218 4.61 0.75 -0.06
CA GLY A 218 4.70 1.46 1.22
C GLY A 218 6.09 1.48 1.88
N GLN A 219 7.16 1.17 1.14
CA GLN A 219 8.53 1.07 1.68
C GLN A 219 8.61 0.13 2.90
N SER A 220 8.07 -1.07 2.69
CA SER A 220 7.91 -2.10 3.71
C SER A 220 8.69 -3.35 3.29
N PRO A 221 9.84 -3.71 3.91
CA PRO A 221 10.54 -4.93 3.50
C PRO A 221 9.67 -6.17 3.74
N SER A 222 9.77 -7.14 2.84
CA SER A 222 9.07 -8.42 2.91
C SER A 222 9.88 -9.45 3.71
N SER A 223 9.18 -10.30 4.47
CA SER A 223 9.78 -11.53 4.99
C SER A 223 9.63 -12.63 3.94
N GLU A 224 10.74 -13.14 3.42
CA GLU A 224 10.77 -14.17 2.38
C GLU A 224 11.61 -15.36 2.85
N ARG A 225 11.26 -16.57 2.41
CA ARG A 225 12.12 -17.73 2.62
C ARG A 225 13.29 -17.69 1.66
N GLY A 226 14.48 -18.08 2.12
CA GLY A 226 15.65 -18.10 1.25
C GLY A 226 15.50 -19.01 0.03
N GLU A 227 14.66 -20.05 0.10
CA GLU A 227 14.38 -20.94 -1.03
C GLU A 227 13.64 -20.25 -2.19
N ASP A 228 12.83 -19.23 -1.89
CA ASP A 228 12.11 -18.45 -2.90
C ASP A 228 13.03 -17.45 -3.61
N ILE A 229 14.19 -17.16 -3.02
CA ILE A 229 15.18 -16.21 -3.53
C ILE A 229 16.18 -16.92 -4.44
N LYS A 230 15.82 -16.97 -5.72
CA LYS A 230 16.56 -17.71 -6.76
C LYS A 230 17.92 -17.14 -7.13
N SER A 231 18.24 -15.91 -6.72
CA SER A 231 19.44 -15.18 -7.14
C SER A 231 20.12 -14.51 -5.96
N SER A 232 21.43 -14.33 -6.05
CA SER A 232 22.19 -13.58 -5.04
C SER A 232 21.64 -12.16 -4.90
N LYS A 233 21.61 -11.68 -3.67
CA LYS A 233 21.16 -10.36 -3.26
C LYS A 233 22.31 -9.62 -2.58
N PHE A 234 22.19 -8.30 -2.45
CA PHE A 234 23.14 -7.56 -1.63
C PHE A 234 22.88 -7.83 -0.16
N LEU A 235 23.92 -8.12 0.60
CA LEU A 235 23.83 -8.32 2.04
C LEU A 235 23.91 -6.95 2.74
N LEU A 236 22.97 -6.67 3.63
CA LEU A 236 22.93 -5.46 4.42
C LEU A 236 23.42 -5.77 5.84
N ASN A 237 24.61 -5.27 6.19
CA ASN A 237 25.26 -5.52 7.48
C ASN A 237 25.38 -4.26 8.37
N SER A 238 24.98 -3.11 7.84
CA SER A 238 24.95 -1.83 8.55
C SER A 238 23.85 -0.92 7.98
N PRO A 239 23.40 0.10 8.73
CA PRO A 239 22.53 1.13 8.22
C PRO A 239 23.04 1.72 6.90
N CYS A 240 22.13 1.90 5.94
CA CYS A 240 22.48 2.32 4.59
C CYS A 240 21.31 3.00 3.88
N VAL A 241 21.59 3.64 2.75
CA VAL A 241 20.57 4.15 1.85
C VAL A 241 20.59 3.32 0.57
N LEU A 242 19.43 2.77 0.20
CA LEU A 242 19.27 1.99 -1.02
C LEU A 242 18.76 2.89 -2.13
N MET A 243 19.54 3.07 -3.19
CA MET A 243 19.17 3.90 -4.33
C MET A 243 18.93 3.04 -5.56
N SER A 244 17.74 3.10 -6.15
CA SER A 244 17.45 2.28 -7.33
C SER A 244 18.21 2.79 -8.55
N LYS A 245 18.85 1.86 -9.27
CA LYS A 245 19.45 2.14 -10.58
C LYS A 245 18.49 1.86 -11.75
N LEU A 246 17.28 1.37 -11.48
CA LEU A 246 16.29 1.00 -12.48
C LEU A 246 15.21 2.08 -12.59
N ASN A 247 14.95 2.53 -13.82
CA ASN A 247 13.92 3.51 -14.15
C ASN A 247 13.99 4.76 -13.25
N PRO A 248 15.09 5.54 -13.29
CA PRO A 248 15.35 6.66 -12.37
C PRO A 248 14.27 7.76 -12.38
N ARG A 249 13.35 7.75 -13.34
CA ARG A 249 12.13 8.58 -13.32
C ARG A 249 11.30 8.36 -12.05
N ILE A 250 11.35 7.14 -11.49
CA ILE A 250 10.74 6.79 -10.22
C ILE A 250 11.86 6.87 -9.18
N SER A 251 11.85 7.94 -8.38
CA SER A 251 12.87 8.19 -7.37
C SER A 251 12.71 7.22 -6.20
N ARG A 252 13.34 6.05 -6.31
CA ARG A 252 13.33 5.02 -5.25
C ARG A 252 14.60 5.14 -4.42
N VAL A 253 14.48 5.82 -3.29
CA VAL A 253 15.55 6.01 -2.31
C VAL A 253 15.03 5.55 -0.95
N TRP A 254 15.52 4.39 -0.50
CA TRP A 254 15.08 3.77 0.75
C TRP A 254 16.05 4.11 1.88
N ASN A 255 15.56 4.77 2.93
CA ASN A 255 16.31 4.99 4.15
C ASN A 255 16.26 3.73 5.04
N VAL A 256 17.36 2.98 5.12
CA VAL A 256 17.51 1.84 6.04
C VAL A 256 18.36 2.29 7.22
N SER A 257 17.73 3.06 8.12
CA SER A 257 18.40 3.64 9.30
C SER A 257 18.72 2.61 10.37
N GLU A 258 17.93 1.53 10.44
CA GLU A 258 18.11 0.40 11.35
C GLU A 258 17.86 -0.90 10.59
N LEU A 259 18.61 -1.94 10.94
CA LEU A 259 18.43 -3.27 10.38
C LEU A 259 17.63 -4.13 11.36
N PRO A 260 16.52 -4.75 10.92
CA PRO A 260 15.84 -5.77 11.71
C PRO A 260 16.77 -6.92 12.10
N GLU A 261 16.42 -7.63 13.16
CA GLU A 261 17.12 -8.85 13.54
C GLU A 261 17.10 -9.89 12.41
N GLY A 262 18.19 -10.65 12.29
CA GLY A 262 18.35 -11.68 11.26
C GLY A 262 18.97 -11.16 9.96
N THR A 263 18.91 -12.00 8.93
CA THR A 263 19.57 -11.74 7.64
C THR A 263 18.78 -10.71 6.83
N CYS A 264 19.38 -9.55 6.57
CA CYS A 264 18.81 -8.48 5.76
C CYS A 264 19.47 -8.43 4.38
N ILE A 265 18.66 -8.42 3.32
CA ILE A 265 19.17 -8.40 1.94
C ILE A 265 18.42 -7.39 1.07
N ALA A 266 19.10 -6.84 0.07
CA ALA A 266 18.50 -5.94 -0.91
C ALA A 266 18.56 -6.49 -2.33
N SER A 267 17.56 -6.14 -3.14
CA SER A 267 17.57 -6.39 -4.58
C SER A 267 18.86 -5.89 -5.23
N THR A 268 19.38 -6.64 -6.20
CA THR A 268 20.54 -6.25 -6.99
C THR A 268 20.27 -5.04 -7.90
N GLU A 269 19.02 -4.58 -7.98
CA GLU A 269 18.59 -3.33 -8.62
C GLU A 269 18.78 -2.08 -7.74
N PHE A 270 19.22 -2.25 -6.49
CA PHE A 270 19.69 -1.13 -5.68
C PHE A 270 21.20 -0.95 -5.78
N VAL A 271 21.66 0.27 -5.55
CA VAL A 271 23.02 0.58 -5.11
C VAL A 271 22.95 0.77 -3.59
N VAL A 272 23.73 -0.03 -2.86
CA VAL A 272 23.79 0.03 -1.39
C VAL A 272 24.82 1.07 -0.99
N LEU A 273 24.37 2.21 -0.48
CA LEU A 273 25.21 3.35 -0.08
C LEU A 273 25.33 3.36 1.45
N VAL A 274 26.53 3.09 1.96
CA VAL A 274 26.84 3.11 3.39
C VAL A 274 27.38 4.49 3.75
N PRO A 275 26.68 5.26 4.61
CA PRO A 275 27.14 6.60 5.00
C PRO A 275 28.50 6.53 5.71
N GLN A 276 29.33 7.55 5.56
CA GLN A 276 30.66 7.61 6.19
C GLN A 276 30.73 8.69 7.28
N VAL A 277 30.39 9.92 6.92
CA VAL A 277 30.60 11.12 7.75
C VAL A 277 29.29 11.83 8.11
N VAL A 278 28.17 11.26 7.72
CA VAL A 278 26.81 11.80 7.91
C VAL A 278 25.89 10.70 8.42
N SER A 279 24.75 11.05 8.97
CA SER A 279 23.72 10.07 9.32
C SER A 279 23.09 9.45 8.05
N THR A 280 22.46 8.29 8.19
CA THR A 280 21.68 7.68 7.12
C THR A 280 20.53 8.60 6.68
N HIS A 281 19.91 9.33 7.61
CA HIS A 281 18.83 10.28 7.30
C HIS A 281 19.34 11.49 6.49
N ALA A 282 20.50 12.05 6.82
CA ALA A 282 21.10 13.14 6.05
C ALA A 282 21.49 12.69 4.62
N LEU A 283 22.06 11.48 4.49
CA LEU A 283 22.35 10.90 3.17
C LEU A 283 21.08 10.67 2.36
N TRP A 284 20.04 10.12 2.97
CA TRP A 284 18.74 9.91 2.33
C TRP A 284 18.08 11.24 1.91
N ALA A 285 18.17 12.26 2.76
CA ALA A 285 17.61 13.58 2.51
C ALA A 285 18.20 14.23 1.25
N THR A 286 19.53 14.16 1.07
CA THR A 286 20.12 14.71 -0.16
C THR A 286 19.81 13.87 -1.39
N LEU A 287 19.67 12.55 -1.27
CA LEU A 287 19.39 11.66 -2.40
C LEU A 287 17.93 11.73 -2.87
N THR A 288 17.00 12.07 -1.97
CA THR A 288 15.58 12.26 -2.31
C THR A 288 15.29 13.64 -2.91
N HIS A 289 16.22 14.59 -2.82
CA HIS A 289 16.04 15.92 -3.37
C HIS A 289 15.79 15.87 -4.90
N PRO A 290 14.78 16.57 -5.45
CA PRO A 290 14.37 16.47 -6.85
C PRO A 290 15.50 16.68 -7.88
N ARG A 291 16.47 17.55 -7.56
CA ARG A 291 17.66 17.79 -8.40
C ARG A 291 18.45 16.51 -8.70
N VAL A 292 18.59 15.61 -7.72
CA VAL A 292 19.34 14.35 -7.89
C VAL A 292 18.65 13.45 -8.91
N ARG A 293 17.32 13.36 -8.85
CA ARG A 293 16.52 12.64 -9.86
C ARG A 293 16.73 13.25 -11.26
N ASP A 294 16.69 14.57 -11.38
CA ASP A 294 16.83 15.24 -12.67
C ASP A 294 18.22 15.02 -13.27
N GLU A 295 19.26 15.04 -12.44
CA GLU A 295 20.63 14.72 -12.84
C GLU A 295 20.80 13.25 -13.28
N LEU A 296 20.25 12.29 -12.51
CA LEU A 296 20.25 10.87 -12.88
C LEU A 296 19.58 10.62 -14.23
N MET A 297 18.46 11.29 -14.49
CA MET A 297 17.74 11.18 -15.77
C MET A 297 18.62 11.59 -16.95
N GLY A 298 19.53 12.55 -16.76
CA GLY A 298 20.54 12.93 -17.74
C GLY A 298 21.67 11.91 -17.94
N ARG A 299 21.87 10.99 -16.98
CA ARG A 299 22.92 9.95 -16.99
C ARG A 299 22.42 8.57 -17.43
N VAL A 300 21.16 8.46 -17.85
CA VAL A 300 20.56 7.20 -18.29
C VAL A 300 21.20 6.70 -19.59
N ALA A 301 21.57 5.42 -19.61
CA ALA A 301 21.89 4.70 -20.85
C ALA A 301 20.68 3.86 -21.29
N GLY A 302 20.21 4.04 -22.54
CA GLY A 302 19.18 3.19 -23.16
C GLY A 302 18.02 3.96 -23.84
N THR A 303 17.57 3.46 -24.99
CA THR A 303 16.61 4.12 -25.90
C THR A 303 15.14 3.73 -25.70
N SER A 304 14.83 2.90 -24.69
CA SER A 304 13.46 2.45 -24.38
C SER A 304 13.04 2.95 -22.99
N GLY A 305 11.97 3.74 -22.92
CA GLY A 305 11.55 4.47 -21.72
C GLY A 305 11.07 3.63 -20.52
N SER A 306 11.04 2.29 -20.61
CA SER A 306 10.51 1.42 -19.54
C SER A 306 11.52 0.53 -18.81
N HIS A 307 12.76 0.41 -19.31
CA HIS A 307 13.86 -0.33 -18.66
C HIS A 307 15.18 0.42 -18.76
N GLN A 308 15.16 1.66 -18.29
CA GLN A 308 16.33 2.52 -18.25
C GLN A 308 17.18 2.19 -17.03
N ARG A 309 18.51 2.14 -17.20
CA ARG A 309 19.43 1.85 -16.11
C ARG A 309 20.53 2.89 -16.04
N VAL A 310 20.93 3.24 -14.82
CA VAL A 310 22.10 4.07 -14.54
C VAL A 310 23.20 3.16 -14.01
N LYS A 311 24.45 3.37 -14.44
CA LYS A 311 25.57 2.59 -13.91
C LYS A 311 25.84 3.03 -12.46
N PRO A 312 26.18 2.12 -11.53
CA PRO A 312 26.49 2.51 -10.15
C PRO A 312 27.60 3.55 -10.02
N GLU A 313 28.58 3.55 -10.93
CA GLU A 313 29.66 4.52 -10.96
C GLU A 313 29.14 5.93 -11.28
N GLU A 314 28.15 6.04 -12.16
CA GLU A 314 27.46 7.30 -12.46
C GLU A 314 26.61 7.80 -11.29
N ILE A 315 26.08 6.89 -10.46
CA ILE A 315 25.36 7.23 -9.22
C ILE A 315 26.34 7.81 -8.19
N LEU A 316 27.50 7.18 -7.99
CA LEU A 316 28.53 7.65 -7.05
C LEU A 316 29.15 9.00 -7.47
N ALA A 317 29.19 9.27 -8.77
CA ALA A 317 29.67 10.53 -9.33
C ALA A 317 28.60 11.63 -9.36
N LEU A 318 27.42 11.44 -8.74
CA LEU A 318 26.41 12.50 -8.65
C LEU A 318 26.95 13.66 -7.82
N ASP A 319 26.69 14.87 -8.30
CA ASP A 319 26.86 16.06 -7.49
C ASP A 319 25.62 16.18 -6.59
N VAL A 320 25.83 16.16 -5.27
CA VAL A 320 24.75 16.20 -4.28
C VAL A 320 24.95 17.38 -3.35
N THR A 321 23.91 17.73 -2.60
CA THR A 321 24.04 18.81 -1.63
C THR A 321 24.94 18.35 -0.51
N ASP A 322 25.91 19.17 -0.12
CA ASP A 322 26.79 18.84 0.99
C ASP A 322 26.05 19.03 2.32
N VAL A 323 25.35 17.99 2.76
CA VAL A 323 24.59 18.00 4.02
C VAL A 323 25.46 18.16 5.27
N ARG A 324 26.79 18.11 5.16
CA ARG A 324 27.70 18.48 6.26
C ARG A 324 27.61 19.96 6.59
N SER A 325 27.32 20.80 5.59
CA SER A 325 27.15 22.26 5.72
C SER A 325 25.78 22.70 6.27
N LEU A 326 24.86 21.76 6.51
CA LEU A 326 23.62 22.06 7.23
C LEU A 326 23.96 22.63 8.61
N SER A 327 23.18 23.63 9.03
CA SER A 327 23.21 24.07 10.44
C SER A 327 22.86 22.90 11.36
N ASP A 328 23.39 22.90 12.58
CA ASP A 328 23.11 21.82 13.54
C ASP A 328 21.60 21.63 13.75
N THR A 329 20.84 22.73 13.85
CA THR A 329 19.37 22.68 13.94
C THR A 329 18.72 22.00 12.74
N SER A 330 19.16 22.32 11.51
CA SER A 330 18.62 21.67 10.32
C SER A 330 19.01 20.20 10.23
N ARG A 331 20.21 19.85 10.69
CA ARG A 331 20.67 18.45 10.75
C ARG A 331 19.82 17.64 11.72
N ASP A 332 19.60 18.17 12.93
CA ASP A 332 18.73 17.56 13.93
C ASP A 332 17.29 17.40 13.43
N GLN A 333 16.77 18.39 12.69
CA GLN A 333 15.44 18.30 12.06
C GLN A 333 15.37 17.19 11.01
N VAL A 334 16.40 17.06 10.16
CA VAL A 334 16.46 16.00 9.14
C VAL A 334 16.50 14.61 9.80
N ASP A 335 17.31 14.45 10.84
CA ASP A 335 17.40 13.19 11.58
C ASP A 335 16.09 12.85 12.29
N ALA A 336 15.48 13.82 12.98
CA ALA A 336 14.21 13.62 13.68
C ALA A 336 13.06 13.26 12.71
N VAL A 337 12.96 13.94 11.56
CA VAL A 337 11.93 13.66 10.56
C VAL A 337 12.17 12.30 9.89
N GLY A 338 13.43 11.96 9.59
CA GLY A 338 13.79 10.66 9.04
C GLY A 338 13.44 9.51 10.00
N ALA A 339 13.75 9.66 11.28
CA ALA A 339 13.43 8.67 12.31
C ALA A 339 11.91 8.53 12.52
N LEU A 340 11.18 9.66 12.61
CA LEU A 340 9.72 9.66 12.70
C LEU A 340 9.09 8.99 11.47
N GLY A 341 9.59 9.28 10.28
CA GLY A 341 9.11 8.68 9.04
C GLY A 341 9.32 7.16 8.97
N HIS A 342 10.37 6.64 9.60
CA HIS A 342 10.56 5.19 9.77
C HIS A 342 9.54 4.60 10.76
N GLN A 343 9.40 5.22 11.94
CA GLN A 343 8.47 4.77 12.99
C GLN A 343 7.01 4.71 12.49
N LEU A 344 6.56 5.76 11.81
CA LEU A 344 5.19 5.82 11.27
C LEU A 344 4.92 4.78 10.19
N ARG A 345 5.92 4.42 9.37
CA ARG A 345 5.79 3.32 8.38
C ARG A 345 5.71 1.95 9.06
N VAL A 346 6.44 1.74 10.15
CA VAL A 346 6.34 0.52 10.95
C VAL A 346 4.96 0.45 11.61
N GLU A 347 4.50 1.54 12.25
CA GLU A 347 3.17 1.62 12.85
C GLU A 347 2.07 1.35 11.81
N SER A 348 2.10 2.00 10.64
CA SER A 348 1.12 1.78 9.57
C SER A 348 1.07 0.32 9.11
N ARG A 349 2.21 -0.38 9.09
CA ARG A 349 2.24 -1.81 8.73
C ARG A 349 1.59 -2.67 9.80
N THR A 350 1.88 -2.40 11.07
CA THR A 350 1.25 -3.10 12.19
C THR A 350 -0.27 -2.89 12.15
N LEU A 351 -0.72 -1.64 11.97
CA LEU A 351 -2.14 -1.32 11.86
C LEU A 351 -2.81 -2.02 10.68
N ALA A 352 -2.16 -2.07 9.51
CA ALA A 352 -2.67 -2.78 8.34
C ALA A 352 -2.79 -4.29 8.60
N GLN A 353 -1.77 -4.90 9.23
CA GLN A 353 -1.81 -6.32 9.60
C GLN A 353 -2.93 -6.61 10.60
N THR A 354 -3.09 -5.77 11.62
CA THR A 354 -4.17 -5.89 12.61
C THR A 354 -5.54 -5.75 11.95
N ARG A 355 -5.72 -4.76 11.07
CA ARG A 355 -6.96 -4.59 10.29
C ARG A 355 -7.27 -5.84 9.48
N ASP A 356 -6.30 -6.36 8.74
CA ASP A 356 -6.47 -7.53 7.88
C ASP A 356 -6.78 -8.81 8.67
N GLN A 357 -6.28 -8.91 9.92
CA GLN A 357 -6.60 -9.99 10.86
C GLN A 357 -8.00 -9.84 11.47
N LEU A 358 -8.37 -8.62 11.88
CA LEU A 358 -9.65 -8.33 12.51
C LEU A 358 -10.82 -8.40 11.54
N LEU A 359 -10.63 -7.97 10.28
CA LEU A 359 -11.68 -7.94 9.26
C LEU A 359 -12.48 -9.26 9.18
N PRO A 360 -11.88 -10.44 8.90
CA PRO A 360 -12.63 -11.69 8.83
C PRO A 360 -13.25 -12.11 10.17
N LEU A 361 -12.65 -11.73 11.31
CA LEU A 361 -13.16 -12.07 12.64
C LEU A 361 -14.41 -11.25 12.99
N LEU A 362 -14.38 -9.94 12.71
CA LEU A 362 -15.50 -9.02 12.89
C LEU A 362 -16.64 -9.35 11.92
N MET A 363 -16.32 -9.58 10.63
CA MET A 363 -17.32 -9.87 9.59
C MET A 363 -18.00 -11.22 9.77
N SER A 364 -17.38 -12.16 10.50
CA SER A 364 -17.99 -13.45 10.87
C SER A 364 -18.65 -13.44 12.26
N GLY A 365 -18.56 -12.32 12.99
CA GLY A 365 -19.02 -12.20 14.37
C GLY A 365 -18.25 -13.07 15.36
N LYS A 366 -17.05 -13.56 15.01
CA LYS A 366 -16.19 -14.40 15.85
C LYS A 366 -15.50 -13.63 16.99
N VAL A 367 -15.33 -12.34 16.80
CA VAL A 367 -14.77 -11.40 17.78
C VAL A 367 -15.79 -10.29 17.99
N THR A 368 -16.00 -9.91 19.24
CA THR A 368 -16.85 -8.78 19.60
C THR A 368 -16.11 -7.46 19.37
N ILE A 369 -16.86 -6.37 19.20
CA ILE A 369 -16.28 -5.02 19.08
C ILE A 369 -15.32 -4.73 20.25
N LYS A 370 -15.73 -5.06 21.47
CA LYS A 370 -14.93 -4.84 22.68
C LYS A 370 -13.62 -5.63 22.69
N GLU A 371 -13.63 -6.86 22.20
CA GLU A 371 -12.40 -7.66 22.08
C GLU A 371 -11.45 -7.07 21.03
N ALA A 372 -11.98 -6.62 19.89
CA ALA A 372 -11.19 -5.92 18.87
C ALA A 372 -10.62 -4.58 19.38
N GLU A 373 -11.40 -3.80 20.12
CA GLU A 373 -10.93 -2.55 20.74
C GLU A 373 -9.79 -2.80 21.74
N ASN A 374 -9.87 -3.87 22.55
CA ASN A 374 -8.79 -4.22 23.48
C ASN A 374 -7.52 -4.64 22.73
N GLU A 375 -7.63 -5.43 21.66
CA GLU A 375 -6.50 -5.85 20.84
C GLU A 375 -5.81 -4.64 20.17
N ILE A 376 -6.59 -3.65 19.73
CA ILE A 376 -6.05 -2.40 19.19
C ILE A 376 -5.38 -1.57 20.29
N ALA A 377 -5.97 -1.51 21.49
CA ALA A 377 -5.42 -0.74 22.61
C ALA A 377 -4.06 -1.28 23.08
N ASP A 378 -3.80 -2.58 22.96
CA ASP A 378 -2.52 -3.19 23.31
C ASP A 378 -1.38 -2.86 22.31
N LEU A 379 -1.71 -2.30 21.14
CA LEU A 379 -0.75 -1.95 20.08
C LEU A 379 -0.30 -0.49 20.09
N VAL A 380 -1.01 0.39 20.81
CA VAL A 380 -0.81 1.86 20.80
C VAL A 380 -0.02 2.35 21.99
#